data_AF-A0A5C7N690-F1
#
_entry.id   AF-A0A5C7N690-F1
#
_cell.length_a   1.000
_cell.length_b   1.000
_cell.length_c   1.000
_cell.angle_alpha   90.00
_cell.angle_beta   90.00
_cell.angle_gamma   90.00
#
_symmetry.space_group_name_H-M   'P 1'
#
loop_
_entity.id
_entity.type
_entity.pdbx_description
1 polymer ?
#
loop_
_entity_poly.entity_id
_entity_poly.type
_entity_poly.pdbx_seq_one_letter_code
_entity_poly.pdbx_strand_id
1 'polypeptide(L)'
;MTQLPEGIATWLRNHGIIIELILAALVALAFAMKFLGLTTADDILMITMLALAAFYFVTAFLAGQDNSMGIISSKVFSIASSVCVIGLLFSFLRLPGAKEQLTIGLLSMGACTIIVIYLAVTGRTQKFVPMLIRTIVLGGLSLNAWFGLDNLGVH
;
A
#
# COMPACT_ATOMS: atom_id res chain seq x y z
N MET A 1 12.54 -20.38 -4.06
CA MET A 1 12.09 -19.05 -3.59
C MET A 1 13.27 -18.40 -2.90
N THR A 2 13.97 -17.49 -3.58
CA THR A 2 15.14 -16.79 -3.01
C THR A 2 14.67 -15.91 -1.87
N GLN A 3 14.98 -16.33 -0.65
CA GLN A 3 14.75 -15.54 0.55
C GLN A 3 15.68 -14.31 0.49
N LEU A 4 15.19 -13.15 0.92
CA LEU A 4 16.05 -11.98 1.11
C LEU A 4 17.22 -12.35 2.04
N PRO A 5 18.42 -11.80 1.82
CA PRO A 5 19.55 -12.01 2.73
C PRO A 5 19.12 -11.74 4.19
N GLU A 6 19.42 -12.66 5.11
CA GLU A 6 18.87 -12.65 6.47
C GLU A 6 19.14 -11.35 7.23
N GLY A 7 20.31 -10.73 7.01
CA GLY A 7 20.64 -9.42 7.61
C GLY A 7 19.70 -8.30 7.14
N ILE A 8 19.39 -8.25 5.85
CA ILE A 8 18.48 -7.26 5.26
C ILE A 8 17.05 -7.53 5.75
N ALA A 9 16.63 -8.80 5.75
CA ALA A 9 15.29 -9.18 6.18
C ALA A 9 15.00 -8.85 7.65
N THR A 10 16.00 -9.04 8.52
CA THR A 10 15.90 -8.73 9.95
C THR A 10 15.87 -7.22 10.19
N TRP A 11 16.75 -6.48 9.50
CA TRP A 11 16.80 -5.02 9.60
C TRP A 11 15.47 -4.38 9.16
N LEU A 12 14.91 -4.82 8.02
CA LEU A 12 13.61 -4.35 7.53
C LEU A 12 12.46 -4.71 8.47
N ARG A 13 12.48 -5.89 9.10
CA ARG A 13 11.44 -6.27 10.08
C ARG A 13 11.45 -5.34 11.30
N ASN A 14 12.63 -4.94 11.76
CA ASN A 14 12.78 -4.09 12.93
C ASN A 14 12.47 -2.62 12.65
N HIS A 15 12.75 -2.13 11.43
CA HIS A 15 12.58 -0.72 11.06
C HIS A 15 11.39 -0.46 10.13
N GLY A 16 10.60 -1.48 9.78
CA GLY A 16 9.57 -1.37 8.74
C GLY A 16 8.54 -0.26 8.98
N ILE A 17 8.06 -0.11 10.22
CA ILE A 17 7.09 0.94 10.59
C ILE A 17 7.71 2.33 10.44
N ILE A 18 8.97 2.50 10.84
CA ILE A 18 9.68 3.79 10.76
C ILE A 18 9.89 4.17 9.30
N ILE A 19 10.31 3.22 8.46
CA ILE A 19 10.50 3.44 7.02
C ILE A 19 9.16 3.81 6.36
N GLU A 20 8.08 3.10 6.69
CA GLU A 20 6.74 3.40 6.18
C GLU A 20 6.29 4.82 6.56
N LEU A 21 6.51 5.24 7.81
CA LEU A 21 6.18 6.59 8.27
C LEU A 21 6.99 7.67 7.55
N ILE A 22 8.29 7.43 7.34
CA ILE A 22 9.15 8.37 6.59
C ILE A 22 8.65 8.49 5.15
N LEU A 23 8.39 7.38 4.47
CA LEU A 23 7.89 7.38 3.10
C LEU A 23 6.51 8.03 3.00
N ALA A 24 5.59 7.76 3.93
CA ALA A 24 4.29 8.41 3.99
C ALA A 24 4.41 9.93 4.22
N ALA A 25 5.33 10.37 5.09
CA ALA A 25 5.59 11.79 5.31
C ALA A 25 6.17 12.47 4.05
N LEU A 26 7.06 11.79 3.32
CA LEU A 26 7.59 12.29 2.04
C LEU A 26 6.50 12.42 0.98
N VAL A 27 5.58 11.46 0.89
CA VAL A 27 4.41 11.54 0.00
C VAL A 27 3.51 12.72 0.39
N ALA A 28 3.22 12.90 1.68
CA ALA A 28 2.41 14.02 2.15
C ALA A 28 3.07 15.38 1.85
N LEU A 29 4.39 15.47 2.00
CA LEU A 29 5.16 16.65 1.64
C LEU A 29 5.13 16.92 0.13
N ALA A 30 5.30 15.89 -0.70
CA ALA A 30 5.21 16.00 -2.16
C ALA A 30 3.82 16.49 -2.60
N PHE A 31 2.77 16.00 -1.95
CA PHE A 31 1.39 16.43 -2.20
C PHE A 31 1.17 17.90 -1.78
N ALA A 32 1.74 18.33 -0.65
CA ALA A 32 1.71 19.74 -0.23
C ALA A 32 2.45 20.64 -1.23
N MET A 33 3.61 20.21 -1.75
CA MET A 33 4.35 20.93 -2.80
C MET A 33 3.53 21.08 -4.08
N LYS A 34 2.74 20.06 -4.44
CA LYS A 34 1.83 20.10 -5.59
C LYS A 34 0.72 21.14 -5.40
N PHE A 35 0.15 21.23 -4.20
CA PHE A 35 -0.83 22.28 -3.87
C PHE A 35 -0.26 23.70 -3.93
N LEU A 36 1.03 23.86 -3.62
CA LEU A 36 1.73 25.14 -3.72
C LEU A 36 2.12 25.49 -5.18
N GLY A 37 1.83 24.62 -6.15
CA GLY A 37 2.08 24.88 -7.57
C GLY A 37 3.56 24.82 -7.96
N LEU A 38 4.41 24.12 -7.19
CA LEU A 38 5.82 23.97 -7.52
C LEU A 38 5.99 23.08 -8.76
N THR A 39 6.79 23.54 -9.73
CA THR A 39 6.99 22.87 -11.03
C THR A 39 7.60 21.47 -10.94
N THR A 40 8.36 21.15 -9.88
CA THR A 40 8.98 19.84 -9.66
C THR A 40 8.13 18.90 -8.82
N ALA A 41 6.91 19.29 -8.42
CA ALA A 41 6.11 18.53 -7.47
C ALA A 41 5.65 17.18 -8.02
N ASP A 42 5.35 17.08 -9.31
CA ASP A 42 4.88 15.82 -9.93
C ASP A 42 6.00 14.76 -9.97
N ASP A 43 7.25 15.15 -10.24
CA ASP A 43 8.41 14.24 -10.23
C ASP A 43 8.68 13.72 -8.81
N ILE A 44 8.64 14.60 -7.82
CA ILE A 44 8.84 14.24 -6.41
C ILE A 44 7.71 13.32 -5.93
N LEU A 45 6.47 13.61 -6.32
CA LEU A 45 5.31 12.77 -6.00
C LEU A 45 5.46 11.37 -6.63
N MET A 46 5.91 11.31 -7.88
CA MET A 46 6.16 10.05 -8.58
C MET A 46 7.22 9.20 -7.87
N ILE A 47 8.38 9.78 -7.56
CA ILE A 47 9.48 9.07 -6.90
C ILE A 47 9.06 8.58 -5.51
N THR A 48 8.40 9.41 -4.72
CA THR A 48 8.02 9.08 -3.34
C THR A 48 6.92 8.03 -3.28
N MET A 49 5.89 8.12 -4.14
CA MET A 49 4.85 7.09 -4.25
C MET A 49 5.42 5.77 -4.78
N LEU A 50 6.33 5.80 -5.76
CA LEU A 50 6.97 4.59 -6.28
C LEU A 50 7.84 3.91 -5.21
N ALA A 51 8.58 4.70 -4.42
CA ALA A 51 9.36 4.18 -3.30
C ALA A 51 8.46 3.52 -2.24
N LEU A 52 7.31 4.12 -1.92
CA LEU A 52 6.32 3.54 -1.01
C LEU A 52 5.72 2.24 -1.56
N ALA A 53 5.38 2.20 -2.86
CA ALA A 53 4.89 1.00 -3.52
C ALA A 53 5.95 -0.12 -3.50
N ALA A 54 7.18 0.19 -3.89
CA ALA A 54 8.29 -0.76 -3.88
C ALA A 54 8.56 -1.30 -2.47
N PHE A 55 8.49 -0.44 -1.45
CA PHE A 55 8.60 -0.86 -0.06
C PHE A 55 7.50 -1.87 0.31
N TYR A 56 6.22 -1.59 -0.02
CA TYR A 56 5.13 -2.53 0.22
C TYR A 56 5.32 -3.86 -0.51
N PHE A 57 5.75 -3.82 -1.77
CA PHE A 57 6.07 -5.02 -2.52
C PHE A 57 7.19 -5.86 -1.85
N VAL A 58 8.30 -5.22 -1.45
CA VAL A 58 9.42 -5.90 -0.77
C VAL A 58 8.97 -6.50 0.58
N THR A 59 8.13 -5.78 1.33
CA THR A 59 7.62 -6.29 2.63
C THR A 59 6.78 -7.55 2.49
N ALA A 60 6.18 -7.81 1.32
CA ALA A 60 5.49 -9.08 1.04
C ALA A 60 6.42 -10.30 1.23
N PHE A 61 7.71 -10.14 0.93
CA PHE A 61 8.69 -11.23 1.04
C PHE A 61 9.20 -11.43 2.48
N LEU A 62 8.87 -10.53 3.40
CA LEU A 62 9.28 -10.58 4.80
C LEU A 62 8.25 -11.25 5.73
N ALA A 63 7.10 -11.68 5.20
CA ALA A 63 6.03 -12.29 5.97
C ALA A 63 6.47 -13.60 6.65
N GLY A 64 6.84 -13.51 7.93
CA GLY A 64 7.05 -14.64 8.84
C GLY A 64 5.81 -14.87 9.68
N GLN A 65 4.90 -15.73 9.22
CA GLN A 65 3.68 -16.11 9.93
C GLN A 65 3.72 -17.62 10.21
N ASP A 66 3.19 -18.03 11.36
CA ASP A 66 3.25 -19.43 11.82
C ASP A 66 2.24 -20.36 11.11
N ASN A 67 1.39 -19.81 10.23
CA ASN A 67 0.35 -20.57 9.51
C ASN A 67 0.41 -20.27 8.02
N SER A 68 0.39 -21.30 7.17
CA SER A 68 0.49 -21.20 5.71
C SER A 68 -0.52 -20.22 5.11
N MET A 69 -1.76 -20.22 5.62
CA MET A 69 -2.80 -19.30 5.16
C MET A 69 -2.50 -17.84 5.52
N GLY A 70 -1.91 -17.60 6.69
CA GLY A 70 -1.49 -16.26 7.14
C GLY A 70 -0.28 -15.71 6.38
N ILE A 71 0.62 -16.60 5.93
CA ILE A 71 1.75 -16.22 5.06
C ILE A 71 1.22 -15.74 3.71
N ILE A 72 0.31 -16.50 3.10
CA ILE A 72 -0.25 -16.18 1.78
C ILE A 72 -1.07 -14.88 1.86
N SER A 73 -1.97 -14.76 2.85
CA SER A 73 -2.79 -13.55 2.98
C SER A 73 -1.95 -12.29 3.23
N SER A 74 -0.91 -12.37 4.07
CA SER A 74 0.04 -11.28 4.32
C SER A 74 0.80 -10.86 3.06
N LYS A 75 1.24 -11.84 2.26
CA LYS A 75 1.91 -11.61 0.96
C LYS A 75 1.00 -10.91 -0.02
N VAL A 76 -0.19 -11.47 -0.24
CA VAL A 76 -1.17 -10.91 -1.17
C VAL A 76 -1.61 -9.52 -0.71
N PHE A 77 -1.80 -9.31 0.59
CA PHE A 77 -2.13 -7.99 1.16
C PHE A 77 -1.07 -6.93 0.89
N SER A 78 0.21 -7.28 1.07
CA SER A 78 1.33 -6.35 0.85
C SER A 78 1.49 -6.01 -0.63
N ILE A 79 1.30 -7.00 -1.52
CA ILE A 79 1.27 -6.77 -2.97
C ILE A 79 0.08 -5.90 -3.35
N ALA A 80 -1.12 -6.19 -2.84
CA ALA A 80 -2.31 -5.42 -3.11
C ALA A 80 -2.18 -3.96 -2.63
N SER A 81 -1.53 -3.74 -1.48
CA SER A 81 -1.19 -2.40 -0.98
C SER A 81 -0.27 -1.66 -1.94
N SER A 82 0.75 -2.33 -2.50
CA SER A 82 1.61 -1.76 -3.54
C SER A 82 0.81 -1.36 -4.79
N VAL A 83 -0.09 -2.22 -5.26
CA VAL A 83 -0.93 -1.95 -6.44
C VAL A 83 -1.85 -0.74 -6.19
N CYS A 84 -2.43 -0.62 -5.00
CA CYS A 84 -3.22 0.56 -4.62
C CYS A 84 -2.41 1.86 -4.66
N VAL A 85 -1.17 1.85 -4.14
CA VAL A 85 -0.31 3.04 -4.18
C VAL A 85 0.03 3.44 -5.62
N ILE A 86 0.29 2.48 -6.51
CA ILE A 86 0.52 2.76 -7.94
C ILE A 86 -0.75 3.31 -8.59
N GLY A 87 -1.92 2.72 -8.30
CA GLY A 87 -3.20 3.23 -8.78
C GLY A 87 -3.50 4.66 -8.32
N LEU A 88 -3.16 4.99 -7.06
CA LEU A 88 -3.24 6.35 -6.53
C LEU A 88 -2.31 7.30 -7.28
N LEU A 89 -1.07 6.90 -7.52
CA LEU A 89 -0.12 7.67 -8.32
C LEU A 89 -0.69 7.95 -9.74
N PHE A 90 -1.21 6.92 -10.40
CA PHE A 90 -1.79 7.05 -11.75
C PHE A 90 -3.01 7.97 -11.74
N SER A 91 -3.83 7.92 -10.69
CA SER A 91 -4.96 8.83 -10.49
C SER A 91 -4.49 10.29 -10.33
N PHE A 92 -3.46 10.55 -9.53
CA PHE A 92 -2.93 11.90 -9.31
C PHE A 92 -2.22 12.50 -10.53
N LEU A 93 -1.62 11.66 -11.37
CA LEU A 93 -0.98 12.07 -12.63
C LEU A 93 -1.95 12.02 -13.82
N ARG A 94 -3.23 11.62 -13.61
CA ARG A 94 -4.24 11.44 -14.66
C ARG A 94 -3.76 10.54 -15.80
N LEU A 95 -3.06 9.47 -15.46
CA LEU A 95 -2.57 8.48 -16.42
C LEU A 95 -3.65 7.43 -16.72
N PRO A 96 -3.71 6.91 -17.96
CA PRO A 96 -4.63 5.81 -18.29
C PRO A 96 -4.28 4.56 -17.48
N GLY A 97 -5.29 3.77 -17.10
CA GLY A 97 -5.11 2.56 -16.30
C GLY A 97 -5.26 2.74 -14.78
N ALA A 98 -5.48 3.97 -14.30
CA ALA A 98 -5.64 4.26 -12.87
C ALA A 98 -6.82 3.50 -12.25
N LYS A 99 -7.96 3.45 -12.96
CA LYS A 99 -9.20 2.82 -12.47
C LYS A 99 -9.06 1.31 -12.33
N GLU A 100 -8.44 0.68 -13.32
CA GLU A 100 -8.19 -0.76 -13.36
C GLU A 100 -7.26 -1.17 -12.21
N GLN A 101 -6.17 -0.45 -12.00
CA GLN A 101 -5.22 -0.72 -10.91
C GLN A 101 -5.86 -0.53 -9.54
N LEU A 102 -6.60 0.57 -9.33
CA LEU A 102 -7.32 0.81 -8.07
C LEU A 102 -8.37 -0.29 -7.81
N THR A 103 -9.08 -0.75 -8.84
CA THR A 103 -10.08 -1.81 -8.70
C THR A 103 -9.44 -3.15 -8.31
N ILE A 104 -8.35 -3.55 -8.99
CA ILE A 104 -7.61 -4.77 -8.69
C ILE A 104 -7.04 -4.72 -7.26
N GLY A 105 -6.44 -3.59 -6.89
CA GLY A 105 -5.88 -3.36 -5.57
C GLY A 105 -6.94 -3.42 -4.47
N LEU A 106 -8.05 -2.71 -4.62
CA LEU A 106 -9.15 -2.67 -3.65
C LEU A 106 -9.82 -4.04 -3.45
N LEU A 107 -10.11 -4.77 -4.53
CA LEU A 107 -10.71 -6.10 -4.44
C LEU A 107 -9.76 -7.09 -3.73
N SER A 108 -8.47 -7.04 -4.06
CA SER A 108 -7.46 -7.91 -3.46
C SER A 108 -7.23 -7.58 -1.99
N MET A 109 -7.15 -6.29 -1.63
CA MET A 109 -7.06 -5.83 -0.25
C MET A 109 -8.31 -6.19 0.56
N GLY A 110 -9.50 -6.05 -0.03
CA GLY A 110 -10.78 -6.40 0.60
C GLY A 110 -10.87 -7.89 0.93
N ALA A 111 -10.56 -8.75 -0.04
CA ALA A 111 -10.53 -10.21 0.17
C ALA A 111 -9.52 -10.61 1.27
N CYS A 112 -8.32 -10.03 1.26
CA CYS A 112 -7.31 -10.29 2.30
C CYS A 112 -7.76 -9.80 3.68
N THR A 113 -8.43 -8.65 3.75
CA THR A 113 -8.91 -8.07 4.99
C THR A 113 -9.96 -8.96 5.66
N ILE A 114 -10.88 -9.55 4.89
CA ILE A 114 -11.85 -10.52 5.41
C ILE A 114 -11.15 -11.72 6.05
N ILE A 115 -10.13 -12.28 5.38
CA ILE A 115 -9.34 -13.40 5.90
C ILE A 115 -8.58 -13.01 7.18
N VAL A 116 -8.00 -11.81 7.20
CA VAL A 116 -7.28 -11.28 8.37
C VAL A 116 -8.22 -11.07 9.55
N ILE A 117 -9.42 -10.54 9.33
CA ILE A 117 -10.44 -10.36 10.38
C ILE A 117 -10.85 -11.74 10.94
N TYR A 118 -11.12 -12.72 10.07
CA TYR A 118 -11.45 -14.08 10.50
C TYR A 118 -10.35 -14.70 11.37
N LEU A 119 -9.08 -14.56 10.96
CA LEU A 119 -7.91 -15.05 11.71
C LEU A 119 -7.68 -14.27 13.02
N ALA A 120 -8.04 -12.99 13.06
CA ALA A 120 -7.95 -12.17 14.26
C ALA A 120 -8.99 -12.60 15.30
N VAL A 121 -10.24 -12.86 14.89
CA VAL A 121 -11.33 -13.33 15.76
C VAL A 121 -11.03 -14.73 16.34
N THR A 122 -10.30 -15.58 15.61
CA THR A 122 -9.90 -16.92 16.07
C THR A 122 -8.64 -16.96 16.96
N GLY A 123 -8.14 -15.81 17.44
CA GLY A 123 -7.20 -15.76 18.57
C GLY A 123 -5.75 -15.35 18.28
N ARG A 124 -5.44 -14.75 17.12
CA ARG A 124 -4.08 -14.23 16.78
C ARG A 124 -4.00 -12.69 16.75
N THR A 125 -4.57 -12.04 17.75
CA THR A 125 -4.96 -10.60 17.72
C THR A 125 -3.84 -9.57 17.52
N GLN A 126 -2.64 -9.72 18.09
CA GLN A 126 -1.66 -8.60 18.04
C GLN A 126 -0.89 -8.45 16.72
N LYS A 127 -0.71 -9.52 15.94
CA LYS A 127 0.11 -9.46 14.71
C LYS A 127 -0.60 -8.78 13.52
N PHE A 128 -1.92 -8.55 13.59
CA PHE A 128 -2.73 -8.07 12.47
C PHE A 128 -3.17 -6.60 12.55
N VAL A 129 -3.02 -5.95 13.71
CA VAL A 129 -3.39 -4.54 13.91
C VAL A 129 -2.77 -3.59 12.87
N PRO A 130 -1.45 -3.64 12.56
CA PRO A 130 -0.87 -2.72 11.57
C PRO A 130 -1.43 -2.95 10.15
N MET A 131 -1.80 -4.18 9.79
CA MET A 131 -2.44 -4.45 8.50
C MET A 131 -3.84 -3.84 8.43
N LEU A 132 -4.63 -3.93 9.51
CA LEU A 132 -5.96 -3.33 9.55
C LEU A 132 -5.92 -1.80 9.44
N ILE A 133 -5.00 -1.15 10.16
CA ILE A 133 -4.80 0.31 10.06
C ILE A 133 -4.43 0.68 8.62
N ARG A 134 -3.50 -0.06 8.01
CA ARG A 134 -3.11 0.16 6.60
C ARG A 134 -4.29 -0.02 5.65
N THR A 135 -5.15 -1.02 5.86
CA THR A 135 -6.37 -1.20 5.06
C THR A 135 -7.28 0.02 5.16
N ILE A 136 -7.50 0.55 6.36
CA ILE A 136 -8.40 1.69 6.56
C ILE A 136 -7.84 2.92 5.85
N VAL A 137 -6.55 3.20 6.01
CA VAL A 137 -5.89 4.39 5.41
C VAL A 137 -5.81 4.25 3.89
N LEU A 138 -5.16 3.21 3.37
CA LEU A 138 -4.97 3.05 1.93
C LEU A 138 -6.28 2.70 1.22
N GLY A 139 -7.13 1.86 1.82
CA GLY A 139 -8.43 1.51 1.27
C GLY A 139 -9.33 2.73 1.18
N GLY A 140 -9.38 3.56 2.23
CA GLY A 140 -10.14 4.82 2.22
C GLY A 140 -9.65 5.80 1.15
N LEU A 141 -8.34 6.02 1.06
CA LEU A 141 -7.75 6.90 0.04
C LEU A 141 -7.99 6.37 -1.38
N SER A 142 -7.80 5.07 -1.61
CA SER A 142 -7.97 4.43 -2.91
C SER A 142 -9.42 4.45 -3.37
N LEU A 143 -10.37 4.22 -2.45
CA LEU A 143 -11.80 4.29 -2.71
C LEU A 143 -12.23 5.72 -3.05
N ASN A 144 -11.72 6.71 -2.30
CA ASN A 144 -11.98 8.13 -2.58
C ASN A 144 -11.46 8.54 -3.97
N ALA A 145 -10.23 8.13 -4.31
CA ALA A 145 -9.65 8.39 -5.62
C ALA A 145 -10.42 7.69 -6.75
N TRP A 146 -10.92 6.48 -6.51
CA TRP A 146 -11.73 5.74 -7.48
C TRP A 146 -13.07 6.43 -7.76
N PHE A 147 -13.79 6.86 -6.72
CA PHE A 147 -15.01 7.66 -6.91
C PHE A 147 -14.74 9.03 -7.56
N GLY A 148 -13.59 9.64 -7.26
CA GLY A 148 -13.15 10.89 -7.90
C GLY A 148 -12.94 10.75 -9.41
N LEU A 149 -12.42 9.60 -9.87
CA LEU A 149 -12.26 9.31 -11.30
C LEU A 149 -13.61 9.10 -12.01
N ASP A 150 -14.58 8.48 -11.34
CA ASP A 150 -15.94 8.30 -11.90
C ASP A 150 -16.69 9.63 -12.06
N ASN A 151 -16.50 10.57 -11.13
CA ASN A 151 -17.08 11.92 -11.24
C ASN A 151 -16.39 12.79 -12.31
N LEU A 152 -15.14 12.49 -12.69
CA LEU A 152 -14.41 13.19 -13.75
C LEU A 152 -14.64 12.60 -15.15
N GLY A 153 -15.16 11.37 -15.24
CA GLY A 153 -15.46 10.68 -16.50
C GLY A 153 -16.83 10.99 -17.11
N VAL A 154 -17.59 11.93 -16.52
CA VAL A 154 -18.86 12.45 -17.06
C VAL A 154 -18.62 13.83 -17.68
N HIS A 155 -17.74 13.95 -18.66
CA HIS A 155 -17.69 15.04 -19.64
C HIS A 155 -16.95 14.61 -20.91
#